data_AF-A0A961NET0-F1
#
_entry.id   AF-A0A961NET0-F1
#
_cell.length_a   1.000
_cell.length_b   1.000
_cell.length_c   1.000
_cell.angle_alpha   90.00
_cell.angle_beta   90.00
_cell.angle_gamma   90.00
#
_symmetry.space_group_name_H-M   'P 1'
#
loop_
_entity.id
_entity.type
_entity.pdbx_description
1 polymer ?
#
loop_
_entity_poly.entity_id
_entity_poly.type
_entity_poly.pdbx_seq_one_letter_code
_entity_poly.pdbx_strand_id
1 'polypeptide(L)'
;MVDDTDTIFALSSGSGAAGVAVIRISGSAVLRVLKRMVAGRAPLPRLATLRTLRHPVSQEVLDRGLVLHMPGPGSFTGEDCLEFHVHGGRAVTRAVLAALECLDGLRPAEPGEFTRRAFDHGRLDLTNVEGLAELVAAETESQRRLALKVASGALSEIYLEMREAMLEGRALLEAQIDFSDEDDVEEID
;
A
#
# COMPACT_ATOMS: atom_id res chain seq x y z
N MET A 1 19.08 0.70 -9.11
CA MET A 1 18.58 -0.24 -8.08
C MET A 1 17.92 0.63 -7.03
N VAL A 2 16.60 0.58 -6.90
CA VAL A 2 15.89 1.28 -5.83
C VAL A 2 16.24 0.51 -4.56
N ASP A 3 16.90 1.18 -3.61
CA ASP A 3 17.27 0.57 -2.34
C ASP A 3 15.98 0.38 -1.53
N ASP A 4 15.70 -0.86 -1.13
CA ASP A 4 14.47 -1.26 -0.40
C ASP A 4 14.45 -0.72 1.05
N THR A 5 15.37 0.20 1.36
CA THR A 5 15.55 0.85 2.66
C THR A 5 14.97 2.27 2.71
N ASP A 6 14.65 2.87 1.56
CA ASP A 6 14.14 4.24 1.49
C ASP A 6 12.72 4.36 2.07
N THR A 7 12.50 5.41 2.86
CA THR A 7 11.16 5.79 3.31
C THR A 7 10.52 6.74 2.30
N ILE A 8 9.35 6.39 1.80
CA ILE A 8 8.66 7.16 0.77
C ILE A 8 7.53 8.00 1.34
N PHE A 9 7.23 9.12 0.71
CA PHE A 9 6.06 9.93 1.04
C PHE A 9 5.38 10.50 -0.21
N ALA A 10 4.06 10.73 -0.13
CA ALA A 10 3.32 11.45 -1.16
C ALA A 10 2.00 12.01 -0.64
N LEU A 11 1.42 12.95 -1.39
CA LEU A 11 0.02 13.30 -1.27
C LEU A 11 -0.83 12.11 -1.77
N SER A 12 -1.63 11.51 -0.90
CA SER A 12 -2.50 10.35 -1.20
C SER A 12 -3.95 10.73 -1.48
N SER A 13 -4.36 11.96 -1.19
CA SER A 13 -5.66 12.51 -1.60
C SER A 13 -5.59 13.15 -2.99
N GLY A 14 -6.74 13.41 -3.61
CA GLY A 14 -6.83 14.13 -4.88
C GLY A 14 -6.13 15.49 -4.84
N SER A 15 -5.59 15.93 -5.99
CA SER A 15 -4.93 17.22 -6.13
C SER A 15 -5.95 18.35 -6.22
N GLY A 16 -5.81 19.38 -5.38
CA GLY A 16 -6.72 20.53 -5.41
C GLY A 16 -6.89 21.16 -4.03
N ALA A 17 -7.76 22.16 -3.95
CA ALA A 17 -8.23 22.65 -2.66
C ALA A 17 -9.27 21.66 -2.11
N ALA A 18 -9.06 21.18 -0.89
CA ALA A 18 -9.97 20.30 -0.18
C ALA A 18 -10.03 20.66 1.31
N GLY A 19 -11.08 20.22 2.01
CA GLY A 19 -11.16 20.39 3.47
C GLY A 19 -10.00 19.67 4.18
N VAL A 20 -9.66 18.48 3.72
CA VAL A 20 -8.56 17.65 4.24
C VAL A 20 -7.75 17.09 3.07
N ALA A 21 -6.43 17.05 3.25
CA ALA A 21 -5.49 16.33 2.42
C ALA A 21 -4.78 15.27 3.26
N VAL A 22 -4.55 14.10 2.67
CA VAL A 22 -3.83 13.00 3.31
C VAL A 22 -2.45 12.91 2.69
N ILE A 23 -1.40 13.08 3.51
CA ILE A 23 -0.01 12.82 3.12
C ILE A 23 0.39 11.52 3.81
N ARG A 24 0.76 10.51 3.01
CA ARG A 24 1.19 9.20 3.50
C ARG A 24 2.70 9.10 3.44
N ILE A 25 3.26 8.44 4.45
CA ILE A 25 4.66 8.07 4.56
C ILE A 25 4.73 6.56 4.83
N SER A 26 5.62 5.83 4.17
CA SER A 26 5.84 4.38 4.35
C SER A 26 7.33 4.08 4.40
N GLY A 27 7.76 3.29 5.38
CA GLY A 27 9.13 2.79 5.49
C GLY A 27 9.76 2.97 6.88
N SER A 28 11.01 2.51 7.00
CA SER A 28 11.73 2.38 8.27
C SER A 28 11.93 3.69 9.06
N ALA A 29 11.86 4.85 8.41
CA ALA A 29 12.06 6.15 9.06
C ALA A 29 10.78 6.75 9.66
N VAL A 30 9.62 6.09 9.60
CA VAL A 30 8.33 6.61 10.12
C VAL A 30 8.42 7.10 11.57
N LEU A 31 9.07 6.34 12.46
CA LEU A 31 9.24 6.75 13.86
C LEU A 31 10.09 8.02 14.02
N ARG A 32 11.06 8.23 13.10
CA ARG A 32 11.89 9.44 13.05
C ARG A 32 11.07 10.64 12.63
N VAL A 33 10.19 10.47 11.63
CA VAL A 33 9.25 11.51 11.18
C VAL A 33 8.33 11.93 12.33
N LEU A 34 7.74 10.95 13.04
CA LEU A 34 6.92 11.21 14.23
C LEU A 34 7.69 12.05 15.25
N LYS A 35 8.91 11.64 15.60
CA LYS A 35 9.74 12.33 16.60
C LYS A 35 10.13 13.76 16.19
N ARG A 36 10.36 14.00 14.89
CA ARG A 36 10.90 15.27 14.38
C ARG A 36 9.83 16.29 14.01
N MET A 37 8.67 15.84 13.53
CA MET A 37 7.65 16.72 12.96
C MET A 37 6.37 16.80 13.81
N VAL A 38 6.11 15.85 14.69
CA VAL A 38 4.88 15.85 15.51
C VAL A 38 5.17 16.40 16.90
N ALA A 39 4.52 17.52 17.25
CA ALA A 39 4.68 18.11 18.57
C ALA A 39 3.98 17.26 19.66
N GLY A 40 4.67 17.03 20.78
CA GLY A 40 4.16 16.30 21.92
C GLY A 40 4.34 14.78 21.80
N ARG A 41 3.47 14.02 22.47
CA ARG A 41 3.57 12.55 22.47
C ARG A 41 3.08 11.98 21.13
N ALA A 42 3.88 11.08 20.55
CA ALA A 42 3.48 10.30 19.39
C ALA A 42 2.12 9.61 19.62
N PRO A 43 1.26 9.51 18.58
CA PRO A 43 -0.01 8.80 18.69
C PRO A 43 0.24 7.33 19.01
N LEU A 44 -0.70 6.71 19.73
CA LEU A 44 -0.71 5.25 19.86
C LEU A 44 -0.96 4.62 18.49
N PRO A 45 -0.41 3.42 18.23
CA PRO A 45 -0.72 2.67 17.00
C PRO A 45 -2.23 2.62 16.73
N ARG A 46 -2.61 2.91 15.49
CA ARG A 46 -4.00 2.88 14.98
C ARG A 46 -4.97 3.84 15.68
N LEU A 47 -4.47 4.83 16.43
CA LEU A 47 -5.29 5.86 17.05
C LEU A 47 -5.03 7.22 16.39
N ALA A 48 -5.98 7.68 15.58
CA ALA A 48 -5.92 9.01 15.00
C ALA A 48 -5.94 10.06 16.13
N THR A 49 -4.92 10.91 16.19
CA THR A 49 -4.83 11.92 17.25
C THR A 49 -4.51 13.29 16.69
N LEU A 50 -5.20 14.33 17.16
CA LEU A 50 -4.95 15.72 16.79
C LEU A 50 -3.59 16.18 17.29
N ARG A 51 -2.75 16.69 16.39
CA ARG A 51 -1.40 17.16 16.69
C ARG A 51 -1.05 18.42 15.89
N THR A 52 -0.07 19.16 16.42
CA THR A 52 0.59 20.22 15.67
C THR A 52 1.77 19.63 14.91
N LEU A 53 1.80 19.86 13.60
CA LEU A 53 2.92 19.51 12.75
C LEU A 53 3.89 20.68 12.68
N ARG A 54 5.19 20.39 12.80
CA ARG A 54 6.27 21.36 12.75
C ARG A 54 7.30 20.99 11.71
N HIS A 55 7.94 22.00 11.14
CA HIS A 55 9.08 21.80 10.27
C HIS A 55 10.24 21.18 11.09
N PRO A 56 10.88 20.10 10.62
CA PRO A 56 11.84 19.33 11.42
C PRO A 56 13.10 20.13 11.81
N VAL A 57 13.47 21.13 10.99
CA VAL A 57 14.60 22.03 11.23
C VAL A 57 14.18 23.35 11.89
N SER A 58 13.41 24.21 11.20
CA SER A 58 13.03 25.54 11.72
C SER A 58 12.04 25.53 12.90
N GLN A 59 11.38 24.39 13.18
CA GLN A 59 10.34 24.25 14.21
C GLN A 59 9.08 25.12 14.00
N GLU A 60 8.97 25.78 12.84
CA GLU A 60 7.78 26.50 12.40
C GLU A 60 6.56 25.57 12.36
N VAL A 61 5.39 26.08 12.77
CA VAL A 61 4.14 25.32 12.67
C VAL A 61 3.72 25.25 11.22
N LEU A 62 3.61 24.03 10.69
CA LEU A 62 3.15 23.78 9.33
C LEU A 62 1.62 23.69 9.26
N ASP A 63 1.02 22.95 10.20
CA ASP A 63 -0.42 22.79 10.32
C ASP A 63 -0.81 22.17 11.67
N ARG A 64 -2.12 22.10 11.94
CA ARG A 64 -2.70 21.30 13.01
C ARG A 64 -3.72 20.33 12.43
N GLY A 65 -3.40 19.04 12.44
CA GLY A 65 -4.15 17.98 11.78
C GLY A 65 -4.16 16.66 12.54
N LEU A 66 -4.87 15.65 12.03
CA LEU A 66 -4.83 14.31 12.61
C LEU A 66 -3.57 13.59 12.14
N VAL A 67 -2.97 12.84 13.06
CA VAL A 67 -1.83 11.97 12.78
C VAL A 67 -2.23 10.54 13.09
N LEU A 68 -2.00 9.64 12.14
CA LEU A 68 -2.32 8.21 12.27
C LEU A 68 -1.06 7.38 11.99
N HIS A 69 -0.58 6.68 13.02
CA HIS A 69 0.54 5.76 12.91
C HIS A 69 0.03 4.31 12.81
N MET A 70 0.48 3.58 11.79
CA MET A 70 0.10 2.21 11.50
C MET A 70 1.37 1.36 11.37
N PRO A 71 1.81 0.71 12.46
CA PRO A 71 2.97 -0.17 12.41
C PRO A 71 2.78 -1.35 11.44
N GLY A 72 3.86 -1.76 10.78
CA GLY A 72 3.91 -3.00 10.02
C GLY A 72 3.75 -4.23 10.93
N PRO A 73 3.35 -5.40 10.40
CA PRO A 73 2.98 -5.67 9.01
C PRO A 73 1.53 -5.30 8.66
N GLY A 74 0.74 -4.81 9.63
CA GLY A 74 -0.69 -4.58 9.45
C GLY A 74 -1.07 -3.27 8.75
N SER A 75 -0.18 -2.67 7.98
CA SER A 75 -0.41 -1.43 7.23
C SER A 75 -0.82 -1.71 5.77
N PHE A 76 -0.99 -0.65 4.98
CA PHE A 76 -1.29 -0.78 3.55
C PHE A 76 -0.11 -1.40 2.78
N THR A 77 1.10 -0.88 2.97
CA THR A 77 2.31 -1.37 2.28
C THR A 77 2.91 -2.61 2.92
N GLY A 78 2.53 -2.96 4.14
CA GLY A 78 3.20 -3.99 4.94
C GLY A 78 4.36 -3.44 5.78
N GLU A 79 4.78 -2.19 5.57
CA GLU A 79 5.82 -1.51 6.36
C GLU A 79 5.19 -0.68 7.49
N ASP A 80 6.02 0.00 8.28
CA ASP A 80 5.52 1.10 9.11
C ASP A 80 4.96 2.21 8.21
N CYS A 81 3.72 2.61 8.47
CA CYS A 81 3.04 3.70 7.77
C CYS A 81 2.64 4.82 8.72
N LEU A 82 2.69 6.05 8.21
CA LEU A 82 2.22 7.25 8.88
C LEU A 82 1.37 8.07 7.93
N GLU A 83 0.26 8.60 8.43
CA GLU A 83 -0.56 9.55 7.67
C GLU A 83 -0.70 10.87 8.44
N PHE A 84 -0.51 11.96 7.70
CA PHE A 84 -0.86 13.31 8.11
C PHE A 84 -2.13 13.74 7.39
N HIS A 85 -3.16 13.99 8.18
CA HIS A 85 -4.46 14.48 7.72
C HIS A 85 -4.48 15.98 8.00
N VAL A 86 -4.02 16.74 7.01
CA VAL A 86 -3.80 18.20 7.09
C VAL A 86 -4.88 18.96 6.35
N HIS A 87 -5.00 20.26 6.55
CA HIS A 87 -5.86 21.09 5.72
C HIS A 87 -5.43 20.99 4.25
N GLY A 88 -6.40 20.78 3.35
CA GLY A 88 -6.14 20.54 1.92
C GLY A 88 -5.79 21.79 1.11
N GLY A 89 -5.16 22.80 1.72
CA GLY A 89 -4.65 23.97 1.03
C GLY A 89 -3.34 23.67 0.31
N ARG A 90 -3.18 24.14 -0.93
CA ARG A 90 -1.96 23.92 -1.73
C ARG A 90 -0.67 24.37 -1.04
N ALA A 91 -0.72 25.45 -0.26
CA ALA A 91 0.43 25.93 0.50
C ALA A 91 0.79 24.97 1.65
N VAL A 92 -0.22 24.46 2.37
CA VAL A 92 -0.05 23.53 3.49
C VAL A 92 0.56 22.22 3.00
N THR A 93 -0.02 21.61 1.95
CA THR A 93 0.50 20.34 1.43
C THR A 93 1.92 20.47 0.89
N ARG A 94 2.24 21.55 0.16
CA ARG A 94 3.62 21.83 -0.29
C ARG A 94 4.58 22.01 0.88
N ALA A 95 4.19 22.76 1.91
CA ALA A 95 5.05 23.00 3.07
C ALA A 95 5.35 21.70 3.84
N VAL A 96 4.35 20.82 4.00
CA VAL A 96 4.55 19.51 4.66
C VAL A 96 5.42 18.58 3.82
N LEU A 97 5.21 18.51 2.51
CA LEU A 97 6.05 17.70 1.60
C LEU A 97 7.51 18.20 1.59
N ALA A 98 7.74 19.51 1.47
CA ALA A 98 9.09 20.08 1.52
C ALA A 98 9.77 19.85 2.88
N ALA A 99 9.00 19.88 3.98
CA ALA A 99 9.51 19.56 5.30
C ALA A 99 9.93 18.09 5.43
N LEU A 100 9.23 17.15 4.76
CA LEU A 100 9.61 15.75 4.71
C LEU A 100 10.91 15.52 3.93
N GLU A 101 11.12 16.26 2.83
CA GLU A 101 12.38 16.22 2.04
C GLU A 101 13.63 16.63 2.85
N CYS A 102 13.44 17.38 3.94
CA CYS A 102 14.54 17.81 4.82
C CYS A 102 15.03 16.69 5.77
N LEU A 103 14.42 15.51 5.76
CA LEU A 103 14.81 14.39 6.61
C LEU A 103 15.60 13.34 5.80
N ASP A 104 16.79 12.99 6.27
CA ASP A 104 17.63 12.00 5.60
C ASP A 104 16.95 10.63 5.48
N GLY A 105 17.04 10.01 4.30
CA GLY A 105 16.46 8.71 3.98
C GLY A 105 14.97 8.76 3.63
N LEU A 106 14.42 9.97 3.42
CA LEU A 106 13.09 10.18 2.87
C LEU A 106 13.16 10.67 1.42
N ARG A 107 12.24 10.18 0.59
CA ARG A 107 12.06 10.69 -0.78
C ARG A 107 10.59 10.68 -1.22
N PRO A 108 10.22 11.49 -2.22
CA PRO A 108 8.92 11.35 -2.87
C PRO A 108 8.73 9.93 -3.41
N ALA A 109 7.51 9.41 -3.27
CA ALA A 109 7.12 8.13 -3.86
C ALA A 109 7.00 8.22 -5.38
N GLU A 110 7.38 7.16 -6.09
CA GLU A 110 7.07 7.00 -7.51
C GLU A 110 5.57 6.70 -7.71
N PRO A 111 5.03 6.93 -8.92
CA PRO A 111 3.66 6.54 -9.25
C PRO A 111 3.39 5.06 -8.94
N GLY A 112 2.35 4.80 -8.15
CA GLY A 112 1.96 3.44 -7.75
C GLY A 112 2.89 2.76 -6.73
N GLU A 113 3.94 3.43 -6.25
CA GLU A 113 4.96 2.77 -5.41
C GLU A 113 4.42 2.19 -4.10
N PHE A 114 3.46 2.86 -3.44
CA PHE A 114 2.81 2.30 -2.25
C PHE A 114 2.10 0.97 -2.56
N THR A 115 1.42 0.89 -3.70
CA THR A 115 0.72 -0.33 -4.12
C THR A 115 1.70 -1.41 -4.56
N ARG A 116 2.79 -1.03 -5.24
CA ARG A 116 3.91 -1.93 -5.57
C ARG A 116 4.50 -2.58 -4.30
N ARG A 117 4.84 -1.77 -3.29
CA ARG A 117 5.34 -2.28 -2.00
C ARG A 117 4.32 -3.15 -1.27
N ALA A 118 3.02 -2.83 -1.35
CA ALA A 118 1.97 -3.67 -0.80
C ALA A 118 1.95 -5.06 -1.48
N PHE A 119 2.13 -5.11 -2.80
CA PHE A 119 2.27 -6.37 -3.55
C PHE A 119 3.55 -7.13 -3.14
N ASP A 120 4.69 -6.45 -3.10
CA ASP A 120 5.99 -7.06 -2.75
C ASP A 120 5.98 -7.66 -1.33
N HIS A 121 5.27 -7.03 -0.39
CA HIS A 121 5.07 -7.55 0.98
C HIS A 121 3.89 -8.51 1.13
N GLY A 122 3.28 -8.98 0.04
CA GLY A 122 2.18 -9.95 0.06
C GLY A 122 0.89 -9.43 0.72
N ARG A 123 0.72 -8.10 0.81
CA ARG A 123 -0.52 -7.47 1.29
C ARG A 123 -1.62 -7.49 0.24
N LEU A 124 -1.23 -7.52 -1.03
CA LEU A 124 -2.09 -7.54 -2.21
C LEU A 124 -1.52 -8.54 -3.21
N ASP A 125 -2.38 -9.24 -3.97
CA ASP A 125 -1.98 -9.92 -5.20
C ASP A 125 -2.19 -9.03 -6.44
N LEU A 126 -1.78 -9.50 -7.63
CA LEU A 126 -1.91 -8.74 -8.87
C LEU A 126 -3.37 -8.38 -9.20
N THR A 127 -4.32 -9.29 -8.94
CA THR A 127 -5.74 -9.01 -9.19
C THR A 127 -6.25 -7.92 -8.24
N ASN A 128 -5.80 -7.91 -6.98
CA ASN A 128 -6.16 -6.85 -6.05
C ASN A 128 -5.60 -5.50 -6.49
N VAL A 129 -4.37 -5.48 -7.00
CA VAL A 129 -3.72 -4.27 -7.53
C VAL A 129 -4.49 -3.71 -8.73
N GLU A 130 -4.86 -4.57 -9.68
CA GLU A 130 -5.67 -4.17 -10.84
C GLU A 130 -7.05 -3.66 -10.42
N GLY A 131 -7.75 -4.41 -9.56
CA GLY A 131 -9.07 -4.01 -9.06
C GLY A 131 -9.03 -2.69 -8.28
N LEU A 132 -7.95 -2.41 -7.54
CA LEU A 132 -7.76 -1.13 -6.86
C LEU A 132 -7.61 0.02 -7.86
N ALA A 133 -6.84 -0.16 -8.93
CA ALA A 133 -6.67 0.85 -9.96
C ALA A 133 -8.01 1.14 -10.69
N GLU A 134 -8.76 0.09 -11.02
CA GLU A 134 -10.10 0.22 -11.61
C GLU A 134 -11.08 0.91 -10.66
N LEU A 135 -11.02 0.62 -9.36
CA LEU A 135 -11.91 1.22 -8.37
C LEU A 135 -11.69 2.73 -8.26
N VAL A 136 -10.43 3.18 -8.34
CA VAL A 136 -10.07 4.60 -8.36
C VAL A 136 -10.54 5.27 -9.66
N ALA A 137 -10.49 4.56 -10.79
CA ALA A 137 -10.87 5.09 -12.11
C ALA A 137 -12.36 4.97 -12.45
N ALA A 138 -13.16 4.27 -11.64
CA ALA A 138 -14.56 3.97 -11.94
C ALA A 138 -15.42 5.24 -12.07
N GLU A 139 -16.11 5.39 -13.20
CA GLU A 139 -17.02 6.53 -13.47
C GLU A 139 -18.50 6.14 -13.33
N THR A 140 -18.80 4.83 -13.36
CA THR A 140 -20.15 4.30 -13.26
C THR A 140 -20.30 3.35 -12.07
N GLU A 141 -21.53 3.24 -11.56
CA GLU A 141 -21.84 2.34 -10.44
C GLU A 141 -21.57 0.87 -10.78
N SER A 142 -21.77 0.46 -12.04
CA SER A 142 -21.44 -0.89 -12.51
C SER A 142 -19.94 -1.16 -12.49
N GLN A 143 -19.12 -0.21 -13.00
CA GLN A 143 -17.66 -0.29 -12.92
C GLN A 143 -17.18 -0.37 -11.46
N ARG A 144 -17.72 0.49 -10.58
CA ARG A 144 -17.37 0.48 -9.14
C ARG A 144 -17.65 -0.88 -8.50
N ARG A 145 -18.81 -1.49 -8.76
CA ARG A 145 -19.18 -2.80 -8.20
C ARG A 145 -18.28 -3.92 -8.71
N LEU A 146 -17.96 -3.91 -10.00
CA LEU A 146 -17.04 -4.89 -10.59
C LEU A 146 -15.65 -4.76 -9.97
N ALA A 147 -15.10 -3.55 -9.98
CA ALA A 147 -13.77 -3.28 -9.43
C ALA A 147 -13.67 -3.64 -7.94
N LEU A 148 -14.71 -3.40 -7.14
CA LEU A 148 -14.77 -3.84 -5.74
C LEU A 148 -14.68 -5.36 -5.58
N LYS A 149 -15.36 -6.12 -6.44
CA LYS A 149 -15.32 -7.59 -6.41
C LYS A 149 -13.94 -8.12 -6.82
N VAL A 150 -13.30 -7.48 -7.80
CA VAL A 150 -11.93 -7.83 -8.22
C VAL A 150 -10.93 -7.50 -7.11
N ALA A 151 -11.01 -6.27 -6.58
CA ALA A 151 -10.12 -5.77 -5.52
C ALA A 151 -10.22 -6.58 -4.22
N SER A 152 -11.34 -7.27 -3.97
CA SER A 152 -11.50 -8.13 -2.79
C SER A 152 -10.87 -9.52 -2.94
N GLY A 153 -10.30 -9.85 -4.11
CA GLY A 153 -9.63 -11.14 -4.36
C GLY A 153 -10.54 -12.25 -4.89
N ALA A 154 -11.80 -11.94 -5.25
CA ALA A 154 -12.73 -12.97 -5.73
C ALA A 154 -12.29 -13.63 -7.05
N LEU A 155 -11.46 -12.95 -7.85
CA LEU A 155 -10.87 -13.53 -9.06
C LEU A 155 -9.66 -14.41 -8.76
N SER A 156 -8.85 -14.07 -7.76
CA SER A 156 -7.72 -14.89 -7.32
C SER A 156 -8.16 -16.28 -6.89
N GLU A 157 -9.27 -16.37 -6.14
CA GLU A 157 -9.83 -17.66 -5.70
C GLU A 157 -10.12 -18.57 -6.91
N ILE A 158 -10.81 -18.04 -7.93
CA ILE A 158 -11.13 -18.78 -9.15
C ILE A 158 -9.87 -19.22 -9.89
N TYR A 159 -8.86 -18.34 -10.01
CA TYR A 159 -7.62 -18.69 -10.70
C TYR A 159 -6.78 -19.72 -9.95
N LEU A 160 -6.82 -19.70 -8.61
CA LEU A 160 -6.13 -20.70 -7.79
C LEU A 160 -6.79 -22.08 -7.94
N GLU A 161 -8.12 -22.15 -7.93
CA GLU A 161 -8.86 -23.39 -8.18
C GLU A 161 -8.53 -23.97 -9.57
N MET A 162 -8.53 -23.14 -10.62
CA MET A 162 -8.16 -23.57 -11.97
C MET A 162 -6.69 -24.05 -12.04
N ARG A 163 -5.79 -23.37 -11.33
CA ARG A 163 -4.38 -23.73 -11.28
C ARG A 163 -4.17 -25.07 -10.58
N GLU A 164 -4.89 -25.35 -9.50
CA GLU A 164 -4.82 -26.63 -8.79
C GLU A 164 -5.27 -27.78 -9.70
N ALA A 165 -6.40 -27.64 -10.38
CA ALA A 165 -6.87 -28.66 -11.33
C ALA A 165 -5.86 -28.93 -12.47
N MET A 166 -5.19 -27.88 -12.99
CA MET A 166 -4.16 -28.05 -14.01
C MET A 166 -2.89 -28.73 -13.47
N LEU A 167 -2.51 -28.47 -12.21
CA LEU A 167 -1.36 -29.10 -11.59
C LEU A 167 -1.61 -30.58 -11.32
N GLU A 168 -2.80 -30.94 -10.88
CA GLU A 168 -3.22 -32.34 -10.70
C GLU A 168 -3.18 -33.10 -12.03
N GLY A 169 -3.79 -32.54 -13.08
CA GLY A 169 -3.74 -33.13 -14.42
C GLY A 169 -2.32 -33.29 -14.95
N ARG A 170 -1.44 -32.30 -14.71
CA ARG A 170 -0.02 -32.40 -15.11
C ARG A 170 0.70 -33.50 -14.34
N ALA A 171 0.50 -33.60 -13.03
CA ALA A 171 1.13 -34.63 -12.21
C ALA A 171 0.75 -36.05 -12.68
N LEU A 172 -0.52 -36.24 -13.08
CA LEU A 172 -1.01 -37.52 -13.59
C LEU A 172 -0.42 -37.89 -14.96
N LEU A 173 -0.32 -36.91 -15.87
CA LEU A 173 0.35 -37.10 -17.16
C LEU A 173 1.84 -37.41 -16.98
N GLU A 174 2.53 -36.72 -16.08
CA GLU A 174 3.95 -36.94 -15.80
C GLU A 174 4.17 -38.36 -15.24
N ALA A 175 3.29 -38.82 -14.34
CA ALA A 175 3.32 -40.19 -13.84
C ALA A 175 3.10 -41.23 -14.94
N GLN A 176 2.15 -41.02 -15.86
CA GLN A 176 1.97 -41.92 -17.01
C GLN A 176 3.17 -41.95 -17.94
N ILE A 177 3.84 -40.81 -18.17
CA ILE A 177 5.01 -40.74 -19.05
C ILE A 177 6.22 -41.43 -18.42
N ASP A 178 6.46 -41.20 -17.13
CA ASP A 178 7.64 -41.75 -16.44
C ASP A 178 7.48 -43.23 -16.07
N PHE A 179 6.24 -43.74 -15.95
CA PHE A 179 5.94 -45.10 -15.51
C PHE A 179 5.02 -45.87 -16.48
N SER A 180 5.05 -45.56 -17.78
CA SER A 180 4.19 -46.18 -18.81
C SER A 180 4.34 -47.71 -18.94
N ASP A 181 5.42 -48.27 -18.41
CA ASP A 181 5.79 -49.68 -18.52
C ASP A 181 5.59 -50.46 -17.20
N GLU A 182 5.10 -49.79 -16.14
CA GLU A 182 4.73 -50.41 -14.86
C GLU A 182 3.19 -50.55 -14.78
N ASP A 183 2.69 -51.78 -14.61
CA ASP A 183 1.25 -52.18 -14.63
C ASP A 183 0.34 -51.50 -13.58
N ASP A 184 0.84 -50.52 -12.82
CA ASP A 184 0.18 -49.95 -11.62
C ASP A 184 -0.39 -48.52 -11.82
N VAL A 185 -0.46 -47.99 -13.04
CA VAL A 185 -1.03 -46.64 -13.30
C VAL A 185 -2.45 -46.75 -13.85
N GLU A 186 -3.45 -46.26 -13.08
CA GLU A 186 -4.84 -46.18 -13.54
C GLU A 186 -4.96 -45.32 -14.81
N GLU A 187 -5.51 -45.89 -15.89
CA GLU A 187 -5.84 -45.16 -17.11
C GLU A 187 -6.95 -44.14 -16.84
N ILE A 188 -6.77 -42.92 -17.37
CA ILE A 188 -7.76 -41.84 -17.30
C ILE A 188 -8.76 -42.04 -18.44
N ASP A 189 -10.05 -42.25 -18.11
CA ASP A 189 -11.19 -42.19 -19.06
C ASP A 189 -11.52 -40.73 -19.49
#